data_AF-A0A3D8IG13-F1
#
_entry.id   AF-A0A3D8IG13-F1
#
_cell.length_a   1.000
_cell.length_b   1.000
_cell.length_c   1.000
_cell.angle_alpha   90.00
_cell.angle_beta   90.00
_cell.angle_gamma   90.00
#
_symmetry.space_group_name_H-M   'P 1'
#
loop_
_entity.id
_entity.type
_entity.pdbx_description
1 polymer ?
#
loop_
_entity_poly.entity_id
_entity_poly.type
_entity_poly.pdbx_seq_one_letter_code
_entity_poly.pdbx_strand_id
1 'polypeptide(L)'
;MRILFCCLIFCAQLWSNDVENALKSLSLTPKAQEMLKSAMAEFYAEKRAYQKNNSRIRNRLLLDLKSGVKVDLKQYEKSFKEVEEEYIKARIAFYVAVAEILDTETMDKLLEKIWEW
;
A
#
# COMPACT_ATOMS: atom_id res chain seq x y z
N MET A 1 5.26 22.54 5.95
CA MET A 1 5.63 21.23 5.36
C MET A 1 4.91 20.03 6.01
N ARG A 2 3.67 20.20 6.53
CA ARG A 2 2.88 19.11 7.18
C ARG A 2 1.79 18.54 6.27
N ILE A 3 1.35 19.28 5.26
CA ILE A 3 0.23 18.93 4.37
C ILE A 3 0.68 17.95 3.27
N LEU A 4 1.92 18.05 2.79
CA LEU A 4 2.45 17.19 1.72
C LEU A 4 2.51 15.71 2.09
N PHE A 5 2.82 15.38 3.35
CA PHE A 5 2.97 13.99 3.78
C PHE A 5 1.61 13.26 3.85
N CYS A 6 0.54 13.96 4.25
CA CYS A 6 -0.81 13.41 4.24
C CYS A 6 -1.35 13.22 2.81
N CYS A 7 -1.00 14.10 1.86
CA CYS A 7 -1.40 13.96 0.47
C CYS A 7 -0.73 12.73 -0.19
N LEU A 8 0.56 12.50 0.03
CA LEU A 8 1.27 11.36 -0.57
C LEU A 8 0.75 10.01 -0.06
N ILE A 9 0.42 9.91 1.23
CA ILE A 9 -0.15 8.68 1.82
C ILE A 9 -1.57 8.42 1.29
N PHE A 10 -2.40 9.46 1.12
CA PHE A 10 -3.75 9.31 0.54
C PHE A 10 -3.72 8.95 -0.94
N CYS A 11 -2.85 9.59 -1.74
CA CYS A 11 -2.66 9.26 -3.15
C CYS A 11 -2.14 7.82 -3.31
N ALA A 12 -1.20 7.38 -2.47
CA ALA A 12 -0.67 6.02 -2.48
C ALA A 12 -1.74 4.95 -2.16
N GLN A 13 -2.70 5.28 -1.31
CA GLN A 13 -3.74 4.35 -0.87
C GLN A 13 -4.86 4.19 -1.91
N LEU A 14 -5.23 5.28 -2.61
CA LEU A 14 -6.15 5.27 -3.76
C LEU A 14 -5.59 4.42 -4.90
N TRP A 15 -4.33 4.64 -5.28
CA TRP A 15 -3.66 3.91 -6.37
C TRP A 15 -3.62 2.38 -6.19
N SER A 16 -3.62 1.89 -4.95
CA SER A 16 -3.62 0.43 -4.70
C SER A 16 -4.97 -0.22 -5.01
N ASN A 17 -6.07 0.51 -4.83
CA ASN A 17 -7.41 0.01 -5.13
C ASN A 17 -7.68 0.07 -6.65
N ASP A 18 -7.13 1.07 -7.34
CA ASP A 18 -7.31 1.24 -8.79
C ASP A 18 -6.62 0.12 -9.57
N VAL A 19 -5.40 -0.25 -9.18
CA VAL A 19 -4.68 -1.39 -9.79
C VAL A 19 -5.39 -2.72 -9.50
N GLU A 20 -5.88 -2.93 -8.28
CA GLU A 20 -6.65 -4.13 -7.93
C GLU A 20 -7.92 -4.28 -8.75
N ASN A 21 -8.70 -3.19 -8.86
CA ASN A 21 -9.95 -3.20 -9.60
C ASN A 21 -9.70 -3.39 -11.10
N ALA A 22 -8.67 -2.74 -11.63
CA ALA A 22 -8.25 -2.90 -13.01
C ALA A 22 -7.83 -4.35 -13.28
N LEU A 23 -6.99 -4.96 -12.43
CA LEU A 23 -6.56 -6.36 -12.54
C LEU A 23 -7.74 -7.34 -12.55
N LYS A 24 -8.74 -7.15 -11.67
CA LYS A 24 -9.96 -7.98 -11.62
C LYS A 24 -10.82 -7.88 -12.88
N SER A 25 -10.70 -6.78 -13.63
CA SER A 25 -11.47 -6.55 -14.86
C SER A 25 -10.81 -7.12 -16.12
N LEU A 26 -9.57 -7.60 -16.02
CA LEU A 26 -8.85 -8.19 -17.14
C LEU A 26 -9.31 -9.63 -17.40
N SER A 27 -9.46 -9.99 -18.68
CA SER A 27 -9.61 -11.38 -19.07
C SER A 27 -8.24 -12.04 -19.06
N LEU A 28 -8.03 -12.95 -18.12
CA LEU A 28 -6.74 -13.58 -17.84
C LEU A 28 -6.87 -15.09 -17.93
N THR A 29 -5.77 -15.76 -18.25
CA THR A 29 -5.73 -17.24 -18.16
C THR A 29 -5.94 -17.69 -16.71
N PRO A 30 -6.52 -18.88 -16.47
CA PRO A 30 -6.72 -19.38 -15.10
C PRO A 30 -5.43 -19.41 -14.27
N LYS A 31 -4.31 -19.75 -14.90
CA LYS A 31 -2.98 -19.74 -14.27
C LYS A 31 -2.56 -18.33 -13.82
N ALA A 32 -2.68 -17.34 -14.70
CA ALA A 32 -2.35 -15.96 -14.36
C ALA A 32 -3.26 -15.40 -13.25
N GLN A 33 -4.55 -15.76 -13.28
CA GLN A 33 -5.50 -15.38 -12.22
C GLN A 33 -5.12 -15.96 -10.85
N GLU A 34 -4.71 -17.22 -10.80
CA GLU A 34 -4.29 -17.87 -9.56
C GLU A 34 -3.00 -17.24 -8.99
N MET A 35 -2.02 -16.98 -9.86
CA MET A 35 -0.78 -16.29 -9.47
C MET A 35 -1.05 -14.88 -8.96
N LEU A 36 -1.90 -14.11 -9.64
CA LEU A 36 -2.29 -12.77 -9.18
C LEU A 36 -3.04 -12.81 -7.86
N LYS A 37 -3.94 -13.78 -7.66
CA LYS A 37 -4.66 -13.94 -6.39
C LYS A 37 -3.69 -14.18 -5.23
N SER A 38 -2.63 -14.96 -5.43
CA SER A 38 -1.57 -15.17 -4.42
C SER A 38 -0.83 -13.87 -4.13
N ALA A 39 -0.34 -13.17 -5.17
CA ALA A 39 0.39 -11.91 -5.02
C ALA A 39 -0.46 -10.82 -4.33
N MET A 40 -1.76 -10.74 -4.67
CA MET A 40 -2.71 -9.84 -4.02
C MET A 40 -2.95 -10.21 -2.55
N ALA A 41 -3.05 -11.51 -2.23
CA ALA A 41 -3.24 -11.97 -0.86
C ALA A 41 -2.06 -11.59 0.05
N GLU A 42 -0.84 -11.79 -0.44
CA GLU A 42 0.39 -11.38 0.25
C GLU A 42 0.43 -9.86 0.46
N PHE A 43 0.20 -9.09 -0.61
CA PHE A 43 0.15 -7.63 -0.51
C PHE A 43 -0.93 -7.13 0.46
N TYR A 44 -2.11 -7.77 0.52
CA TYR A 44 -3.16 -7.39 1.48
C TYR A 44 -2.85 -7.76 2.92
N ALA A 45 -2.07 -8.81 3.17
CA ALA A 45 -1.60 -9.10 4.51
C ALA A 45 -0.70 -7.93 4.98
N GLU A 46 0.23 -7.50 4.14
CA GLU A 46 1.13 -6.38 4.42
C GLU A 46 0.39 -5.03 4.55
N LYS A 47 -0.55 -4.73 3.65
CA LYS A 47 -1.41 -3.54 3.73
C LYS A 47 -2.20 -3.50 5.05
N ARG A 48 -2.73 -4.65 5.49
CA ARG A 48 -3.43 -4.75 6.78
C ARG A 48 -2.48 -4.56 7.96
N ALA A 49 -1.29 -5.14 7.91
CA ALA A 49 -0.27 -4.96 8.93
C ALA A 49 0.14 -3.49 9.06
N TYR A 50 0.41 -2.82 7.93
CA TYR A 50 0.69 -1.39 7.84
C TYR A 50 -0.40 -0.53 8.50
N GLN A 51 -1.67 -0.74 8.14
CA GLN A 51 -2.79 0.02 8.71
C GLN A 51 -2.94 -0.19 10.22
N LYS A 52 -2.78 -1.44 10.69
CA LYS A 52 -2.85 -1.80 12.09
C LYS A 52 -1.72 -1.17 12.90
N ASN A 53 -0.48 -1.24 12.38
CA ASN A 53 0.70 -0.69 13.03
C ASN A 53 0.65 0.84 13.09
N ASN A 54 0.26 1.51 12.01
CA ASN A 54 0.01 2.95 12.01
C ASN A 54 -1.03 3.37 13.05
N SER A 55 -2.14 2.63 13.13
CA SER A 55 -3.19 2.92 14.11
C SER A 55 -2.69 2.76 15.54
N ARG A 56 -1.85 1.74 15.80
CA ARG A 56 -1.22 1.52 17.12
C ARG A 56 -0.26 2.65 17.48
N ILE A 57 0.63 3.04 16.57
CA ILE A 57 1.60 4.13 16.80
C ILE A 57 0.84 5.45 17.07
N ARG A 58 -0.16 5.77 16.25
CA ARG A 58 -1.01 6.96 16.42
C ARG A 58 -1.73 6.95 17.76
N ASN A 59 -2.38 5.84 18.12
CA ASN A 59 -3.13 5.76 19.37
C ASN A 59 -2.21 5.92 20.59
N ARG A 60 -0.99 5.35 20.53
CA ARG A 60 0.03 5.54 21.57
C ARG A 60 0.45 7.01 21.67
N LEU A 61 0.77 7.65 20.54
CA LEU A 61 1.11 9.07 20.50
C LEU A 61 0.01 9.94 21.14
N LEU A 62 -1.26 9.68 20.82
CA LEU A 62 -2.38 10.45 21.38
C LEU A 62 -2.53 10.24 22.90
N LEU A 63 -2.30 9.03 23.41
CA LEU A 63 -2.31 8.75 24.84
C LEU A 63 -1.17 9.48 25.56
N ASP A 64 0.02 9.48 24.97
CA ASP A 64 1.20 10.14 25.54
C ASP A 64 1.07 11.68 25.49
N LEU A 65 0.45 12.24 24.45
CA LEU A 65 0.10 13.66 24.40
C LEU A 65 -0.95 14.03 25.45
N LYS A 66 -1.89 13.13 25.75
CA LYS A 66 -2.94 13.35 26.76
C LYS A 66 -2.40 13.30 28.20
N SER A 67 -1.33 12.55 28.46
CA SER A 67 -0.79 12.35 29.82
C SER A 67 0.01 13.54 30.35
N GLY A 68 0.20 14.60 29.56
CA GLY A 68 0.93 15.82 29.96
C GLY A 68 2.43 15.64 30.10
N VAL A 69 2.97 14.47 29.74
CA VAL A 69 4.41 14.18 29.71
C VAL A 69 5.02 14.78 28.45
N LYS A 70 6.28 15.22 28.52
CA LYS A 70 7.03 15.65 27.34
C LYS A 70 7.17 14.46 26.36
N VAL A 71 6.41 14.52 25.28
CA VAL A 71 6.44 13.50 24.22
C VAL A 71 7.63 13.71 23.30
N ASP A 72 8.44 12.67 23.10
CA ASP A 72 9.48 12.67 22.07
C ASP A 72 8.88 12.37 20.69
N LEU A 73 8.49 13.43 19.98
CA LEU A 73 7.91 13.31 18.65
C LEU A 73 8.85 12.67 17.61
N LYS A 74 10.18 12.75 17.81
CA LYS A 74 11.14 12.14 16.88
C LYS A 74 11.07 10.62 16.92
N GLN A 75 10.77 10.05 18.09
CA GLN A 75 10.59 8.61 18.24
C GLN A 75 9.39 8.12 17.43
N TYR A 76 8.24 8.81 17.49
CA TYR A 76 7.08 8.43 16.69
C TYR A 76 7.30 8.65 15.20
N GLU A 77 7.96 9.74 14.81
CA GLU A 77 8.35 9.95 13.42
C GLU A 77 9.18 8.76 12.89
N LYS A 78 10.16 8.29 13.67
CA LYS A 78 10.95 7.10 13.31
C LYS A 78 10.08 5.86 13.17
N SER A 79 9.20 5.58 14.14
CA SER A 79 8.32 4.41 14.08
C SER A 79 7.35 4.46 12.90
N PHE A 80 6.85 5.63 12.54
CA PHE A 80 6.01 5.79 11.34
C PHE A 80 6.81 5.50 10.06
N LYS A 81 8.04 6.01 9.95
CA LYS A 81 8.92 5.74 8.80
C LYS A 81 9.26 4.27 8.65
N GLU A 82 9.60 3.58 9.74
CA GLU A 82 9.91 2.15 9.73
C GLU A 82 8.75 1.33 9.14
N VAL A 83 7.52 1.59 9.60
CA VAL A 83 6.32 0.90 9.11
C VAL A 83 5.98 1.30 7.67
N GLU A 84 6.22 2.55 7.28
CA GLU A 84 6.03 3.02 5.91
C GLU A 84 7.03 2.38 4.92
N GLU A 85 8.30 2.25 5.30
CA GLU A 85 9.32 1.60 4.48
C GLU A 85 8.99 0.13 4.20
N GLU A 86 8.51 -0.61 5.19
CA GLU A 86 8.04 -2.00 5.03
C GLU A 86 6.89 -2.08 4.01
N TYR A 87 5.91 -1.19 4.14
CA TYR A 87 4.77 -1.16 3.23
C TYR A 87 5.15 -0.77 1.80
N ILE A 88 6.07 0.19 1.63
CA ILE A 88 6.58 0.58 0.31
C ILE A 88 7.28 -0.60 -0.36
N LYS A 89 8.12 -1.36 0.38
CA LYS A 89 8.77 -2.57 -0.14
C LYS A 89 7.75 -3.61 -0.60
N ALA A 90 6.74 -3.89 0.22
CA ALA A 90 5.67 -4.81 -0.14
C ALA A 90 4.89 -4.36 -1.39
N ARG A 91 4.64 -3.05 -1.53
CA ARG A 91 3.96 -2.48 -2.69
C ARG A 91 4.79 -2.61 -3.97
N ILE A 92 6.09 -2.34 -3.90
CA ILE A 92 7.00 -2.52 -5.04
C ILE A 92 7.04 -4.00 -5.44
N ALA A 93 7.19 -4.91 -4.47
CA ALA A 93 7.20 -6.35 -4.72
C ALA A 93 5.90 -6.82 -5.42
N PHE A 94 4.75 -6.28 -4.99
CA PHE A 94 3.47 -6.56 -5.64
C PHE A 94 3.46 -6.12 -7.12
N TYR A 95 3.91 -4.90 -7.43
CA TYR A 95 3.95 -4.44 -8.83
C TYR A 95 4.96 -5.22 -9.69
N VAL A 96 6.09 -5.62 -9.11
CA VAL A 96 7.04 -6.51 -9.79
C VAL A 96 6.38 -7.85 -10.11
N ALA A 97 5.70 -8.46 -9.14
CA ALA A 97 4.98 -9.72 -9.36
C ALA A 97 3.91 -9.59 -10.45
N VAL A 98 3.16 -8.48 -10.47
CA VAL A 98 2.18 -8.22 -11.55
C VAL A 98 2.88 -8.16 -12.92
N ALA A 99 4.04 -7.50 -13.02
CA ALA A 99 4.80 -7.40 -14.26
C ALA A 99 5.42 -8.73 -14.72
N GLU A 100 5.70 -9.64 -13.79
CA GLU A 100 6.18 -10.99 -14.12
C GLU A 100 5.05 -11.94 -14.54
N ILE A 101 3.82 -11.71 -14.06
CA ILE A 101 2.66 -12.56 -14.38
C ILE A 101 2.01 -12.17 -15.70
N LEU A 102 1.92 -10.87 -15.98
CA LEU A 102 1.25 -10.36 -17.18
C LEU A 102 2.22 -10.29 -18.36
N ASP A 103 1.73 -10.69 -19.54
CA ASP A 103 2.42 -10.37 -20.79
C ASP A 103 2.29 -8.88 -21.14
N THR A 104 3.07 -8.44 -22.12
CA THR A 104 3.13 -7.03 -22.53
C THR A 104 1.76 -6.49 -22.95
N GLU A 105 0.99 -7.24 -23.74
CA GLU A 105 -0.33 -6.80 -24.22
C GLU A 105 -1.33 -6.63 -23.05
N THR A 106 -1.30 -7.55 -22.09
CA THR A 106 -2.18 -7.50 -20.93
C THR A 106 -1.75 -6.42 -19.92
N MET A 107 -0.45 -6.17 -19.81
CA MET A 107 0.09 -5.05 -19.03
C MET A 107 -0.35 -3.70 -19.62
N ASP A 108 -0.29 -3.53 -20.94
CA ASP A 108 -0.74 -2.29 -21.60
C ASP A 108 -2.22 -2.03 -21.30
N LYS A 109 -3.08 -3.06 -21.42
CA LYS A 109 -4.50 -2.98 -21.05
C LYS A 109 -4.72 -2.64 -19.57
N LEU A 110 -3.85 -3.14 -18.68
CA LEU A 110 -3.90 -2.79 -17.26
C LEU A 110 -3.62 -1.29 -17.06
N LEU A 111 -2.58 -0.78 -17.70
CA LEU A 111 -2.16 0.63 -17.59
C LEU A 111 -3.21 1.58 -18.16
N GLU A 112 -3.80 1.25 -19.32
CA GLU A 112 -4.91 2.01 -19.91
C GLU A 112 -6.08 2.13 -18.93
N LYS A 113 -6.51 1.01 -18.33
CA LYS A 113 -7.59 0.99 -17.34
C LYS A 113 -7.31 1.80 -16.09
N ILE A 114 -6.05 1.87 -15.65
CA ILE A 114 -5.65 2.68 -14.49
C ILE A 114 -5.71 4.18 -14.82
N TRP A 115 -5.47 4.57 -16.08
CA TRP A 115 -5.53 5.97 -16.51
C TRP A 115 -6.94 6.48 -16.84
N GLU A 116 -7.92 5.58 -16.96
CA GLU A 116 -9.33 5.94 -17.18
C GLU A 116 -10.06 6.40 -15.90
N TRP A 117 -9.45 6.26 -14.72
CA TRP A 117 -10.02 6.59 -13.40
C TRP A 117 -9.30 7.77 -12.73
#